data_AF-A0A3Q0IW98-F1
#
_entry.id   AF-A0A3Q0IW98-F1
#
_cell.length_a   1.000
_cell.length_b   1.000
_cell.length_c   1.000
_cell.angle_alpha   90.00
_cell.angle_beta   90.00
_cell.angle_gamma   90.00
#
_symmetry.space_group_name_H-M   'P 1'
#
loop_
_entity.id
_entity.type
_entity.pdbx_description
1 polymer ?
#
loop_
_entity_poly.entity_id
_entity_poly.type
_entity_poly.pdbx_seq_one_letter_code
_entity_poly.pdbx_strand_id
1 'polypeptide(L)'
;MGKEKEGDKSKNDFSTEADRSAETCIISSLASLFPSITIIGEEGRESGHTHKMCDVPPEWIISDVDEAILAKTCPPSLQTLAEKDIVVWVDPLDGTREYTQGFLDHVTVLIGISAHGKALAGVIHQPFYNYQNKESGAQLGRTIWGIQDLGVGGYTPNPPPANKRIITTTRYES
;
A
#
# COMPACT_ATOMS: atom_id res chain seq x y z
N MET A 1 -6.78 38.52 19.89
CA MET A 1 -7.25 37.38 20.71
C MET A 1 -7.82 36.36 19.74
N GLY A 2 -7.09 35.27 19.54
CA GLY A 2 -7.35 34.29 18.48
C GLY A 2 -8.61 33.46 18.71
N LYS A 3 -9.21 33.04 17.60
CA LYS A 3 -9.99 31.80 17.54
C LYS A 3 -9.32 30.91 16.51
N GLU A 4 -8.30 30.17 16.95
CA GLU A 4 -7.86 29.00 16.19
C GLU A 4 -8.97 27.95 16.24
N LYS A 5 -9.29 27.40 15.08
CA LYS A 5 -10.41 26.48 14.88
C LYS A 5 -10.12 25.14 15.57
N GLU A 6 -10.83 24.86 16.66
CA GLU A 6 -10.83 23.56 17.37
C GLU A 6 -11.22 22.34 16.51
N GLY A 7 -11.72 22.53 15.28
CA GLY A 7 -12.15 21.45 14.39
C GLY A 7 -11.06 20.84 13.49
N ASP A 8 -9.87 21.45 13.41
CA ASP A 8 -8.80 21.00 12.50
C ASP A 8 -7.80 20.06 13.19
N LYS A 9 -7.50 20.31 14.47
CA LYS A 9 -6.59 19.47 15.27
C LYS A 9 -7.11 18.04 15.45
N SER A 10 -8.38 17.87 15.78
CA SER A 10 -8.96 16.55 16.05
C SER A 10 -8.99 15.65 14.81
N LYS A 11 -9.27 16.20 13.62
CA LYS A 11 -9.25 15.43 12.36
C LYS A 11 -7.83 15.02 11.94
N ASN A 12 -6.86 15.88 12.20
CA ASN A 12 -5.46 15.58 11.94
C ASN A 12 -4.98 14.44 12.85
N ASP A 13 -5.33 14.50 14.14
CA ASP A 13 -4.94 13.48 15.13
C ASP A 13 -5.46 12.07 14.79
N PHE A 14 -6.71 11.93 14.31
CA PHE A 14 -7.24 10.62 13.90
C PHE A 14 -6.58 10.08 12.63
N SER A 15 -6.24 10.96 11.69
CA SER A 15 -5.60 10.55 10.44
C SER A 15 -4.18 10.08 10.70
N THR A 16 -3.45 10.77 11.58
CA THR A 16 -2.12 10.34 12.05
C THR A 16 -2.16 9.01 12.82
N GLU A 17 -3.19 8.75 13.63
CA GLU A 17 -3.30 7.47 14.34
C GLU A 17 -3.60 6.30 13.39
N ALA A 18 -4.47 6.51 12.40
CA ALA A 18 -4.78 5.50 11.39
C ALA A 18 -3.54 5.16 10.55
N ASP A 19 -2.79 6.19 10.15
CA ASP A 19 -1.56 6.08 9.40
C ASP A 19 -0.50 5.24 10.15
N ARG A 20 -0.22 5.62 11.40
CA ARG A 20 0.72 4.90 12.28
C ARG A 20 0.29 3.48 12.58
N SER A 21 -1.01 3.24 12.76
CA SER A 21 -1.54 1.90 13.01
C SER A 21 -1.36 1.00 11.79
N ALA A 22 -1.67 1.53 10.59
CA ALA A 22 -1.47 0.81 9.34
C ALA A 22 0.02 0.53 9.08
N GLU A 23 0.90 1.52 9.26
CA GLU A 23 2.35 1.33 9.12
C GLU A 23 2.86 0.25 10.07
N THR A 24 2.50 0.34 11.36
CA THR A 24 2.91 -0.62 12.39
C THR A 24 2.49 -2.04 12.04
N CYS A 25 1.23 -2.22 11.60
CA CYS A 25 0.69 -3.51 11.17
C CYS A 25 1.46 -4.09 9.96
N ILE A 26 1.65 -3.30 8.91
CA ILE A 26 2.32 -3.72 7.68
C ILE A 26 3.79 -4.07 7.95
N ILE A 27 4.53 -3.17 8.60
CA ILE A 27 5.96 -3.37 8.86
C ILE A 27 6.18 -4.59 9.75
N SER A 28 5.38 -4.76 10.81
CA SER A 28 5.56 -5.88 11.74
C SER A 28 5.23 -7.22 11.11
N SER A 29 4.19 -7.27 10.27
CA SER A 29 3.81 -8.46 9.52
C SER A 29 4.89 -8.87 8.53
N LEU A 30 5.40 -7.90 7.75
CA LEU A 30 6.48 -8.14 6.78
C LEU A 30 7.79 -8.55 7.46
N ALA A 31 8.17 -7.88 8.55
CA ALA A 31 9.38 -8.22 9.31
C ALA A 31 9.29 -9.60 9.98
N SER A 32 8.08 -10.04 10.36
CA SER A 32 7.87 -11.38 10.90
C SER A 32 8.01 -12.48 9.83
N LEU A 33 7.61 -12.21 8.59
CA LEU A 33 7.67 -13.16 7.49
C LEU A 33 9.04 -13.18 6.80
N PHE A 34 9.68 -12.01 6.69
CA PHE A 34 10.93 -11.79 5.98
C PHE A 34 11.91 -11.01 6.86
N PRO A 35 12.68 -11.70 7.72
CA PRO A 35 13.51 -11.03 8.73
C PRO A 35 14.74 -10.28 8.16
N SER A 36 15.09 -10.51 6.89
CA SER A 36 16.29 -9.96 6.26
C SER A 36 16.01 -8.84 5.27
N ILE A 37 14.76 -8.59 4.87
CA ILE A 37 14.44 -7.47 3.98
C ILE A 37 14.66 -6.13 4.68
N THR A 38 14.92 -5.10 3.89
CA THR A 38 14.86 -3.71 4.38
C THR A 38 13.46 -3.17 4.18
N ILE A 39 12.87 -2.53 5.19
CA ILE A 39 11.54 -1.90 5.11
C ILE A 39 11.68 -0.40 5.42
N ILE A 40 11.14 0.44 4.54
CA ILE A 40 11.17 1.91 4.65
C ILE A 40 9.72 2.39 4.62
N GLY A 41 9.27 2.98 5.73
CA GLY A 41 7.94 3.61 5.85
C GLY A 41 8.01 5.13 5.68
N GLU A 42 6.86 5.77 5.42
CA GLU A 42 6.74 7.23 5.28
C GLU A 42 6.96 7.97 6.61
N GLU A 43 6.47 7.43 7.75
CA GLU A 43 6.46 8.13 9.06
C GLU A 43 7.86 8.22 9.72
N GLY A 44 8.93 7.98 8.97
CA GLY A 44 10.30 8.32 9.37
C GLY A 44 10.91 7.41 10.43
N ARG A 45 10.32 6.24 10.69
CA ARG A 45 10.98 5.19 11.50
C ARG A 45 12.03 4.50 10.64
N GLU A 46 13.19 5.14 10.47
CA GLU A 46 14.36 4.52 9.84
C GLU A 46 14.70 3.23 10.59
N SER A 47 14.27 2.07 10.09
CA SER A 47 14.61 0.78 10.66
C SER A 47 15.97 0.33 10.14
N GLY A 48 17.01 1.08 10.50
CA GLY A 48 18.39 0.61 10.47
C GLY A 48 18.54 -0.53 11.46
N HIS A 49 18.30 -1.75 10.99
CA HIS A 49 18.38 -3.03 11.71
C HIS A 49 17.38 -3.17 12.87
N THR A 50 16.50 -4.16 12.69
CA THR A 50 15.49 -4.63 13.66
C THR A 50 14.54 -3.53 14.14
N HIS A 51 13.41 -3.39 13.43
CA HIS A 51 12.20 -2.93 14.12
C HIS A 51 12.04 -3.86 15.32
N LYS A 52 12.28 -3.36 16.53
CA LYS A 52 11.95 -4.12 17.72
C LYS A 52 10.47 -4.41 17.61
N MET A 53 10.10 -5.67 17.33
CA MET A 53 8.74 -6.22 17.46
C MET A 53 8.14 -6.02 18.87
N CYS A 54 8.87 -5.37 19.76
CA CYS A 54 8.45 -5.08 21.11
C CYS A 54 7.29 -4.08 21.01
N ASP A 55 6.10 -4.58 21.34
CA ASP A 55 4.85 -3.85 21.61
C ASP A 55 3.77 -3.88 20.52
N VAL A 56 3.86 -4.77 19.52
CA VAL A 56 2.72 -5.04 18.61
C VAL A 56 1.94 -6.28 19.07
N PRO A 57 0.62 -6.16 19.31
CA PRO A 57 -0.19 -7.30 19.68
C PRO A 57 -0.14 -8.41 18.60
N PRO A 58 -0.01 -9.70 18.97
CA PRO A 58 0.07 -10.79 17.98
C PRO A 58 -1.12 -10.84 17.02
N GLU A 59 -2.29 -10.37 17.44
CA GLU A 59 -3.50 -10.29 16.62
C GLU A 59 -3.41 -9.26 15.48
N TRP A 60 -2.44 -8.35 15.51
CA TRP A 60 -2.17 -7.39 14.42
C TRP A 60 -1.17 -7.95 13.40
N ILE A 61 -0.50 -9.05 13.71
CA ILE A 61 0.46 -9.68 12.81
C ILE A 61 -0.29 -10.57 11.82
N ILE A 62 -0.24 -10.20 10.54
CA ILE A 62 -0.87 -10.95 9.46
C ILE A 62 0.18 -11.82 8.79
N SER A 63 -0.03 -13.13 8.84
CA SER A 63 0.80 -14.13 8.15
C SER A 63 0.14 -14.71 6.90
N ASP A 64 -1.09 -14.32 6.61
CA ASP A 64 -1.86 -14.83 5.49
C ASP A 64 -1.25 -14.39 4.15
N VAL A 65 -1.39 -15.27 3.17
CA VAL A 65 -0.83 -15.11 1.83
C VAL A 65 -1.89 -15.45 0.79
N ASP A 66 -1.85 -14.77 -0.36
CA ASP A 66 -2.76 -15.06 -1.46
C ASP A 66 -2.30 -16.33 -2.21
N GLU A 67 -3.03 -17.42 -2.02
CA GLU A 67 -2.74 -18.72 -2.65
C GLU A 67 -2.75 -18.65 -4.19
N ALA A 68 -3.59 -17.79 -4.78
CA ALA A 68 -3.66 -17.63 -6.23
C ALA A 68 -2.42 -16.92 -6.79
N ILE A 69 -1.77 -16.07 -5.98
CA ILE A 69 -0.46 -15.49 -6.32
C ILE A 69 0.65 -16.51 -6.12
N LEU A 70 0.65 -17.26 -5.02
CA LEU A 70 1.64 -18.31 -4.76
C LEU A 70 1.63 -19.43 -5.82
N ALA A 71 0.47 -19.72 -6.40
CA ALA A 71 0.36 -20.69 -7.49
C ALA A 71 1.00 -20.22 -8.81
N LYS A 72 1.36 -18.94 -8.95
CA LYS A 72 2.02 -18.41 -10.16
C LYS A 72 3.49 -18.77 -10.18
N THR A 73 4.03 -19.04 -11.37
CA THR A 73 5.46 -19.29 -11.54
C THR A 73 6.26 -18.00 -11.37
N CYS A 74 7.18 -17.98 -10.40
CA CYS A 74 8.09 -16.87 -10.19
C CYS A 74 8.98 -16.66 -11.43
N PRO A 75 9.07 -15.45 -12.01
CA PRO A 75 9.94 -15.16 -13.15
C PRO A 75 11.41 -15.52 -12.86
N PRO A 76 12.16 -16.10 -13.81
CA PRO A 76 13.56 -16.47 -13.60
C PRO A 76 14.47 -15.32 -13.13
N SER A 77 14.17 -14.09 -13.56
CA SER A 77 14.86 -12.86 -13.15
C SER A 77 14.74 -12.57 -11.65
N LEU A 78 13.69 -13.06 -10.99
CA LEU A 78 13.40 -12.81 -9.57
C LEU A 78 13.78 -13.99 -8.67
N GLN A 79 13.91 -15.21 -9.22
CA GLN A 79 14.25 -16.41 -8.43
C GLN A 79 15.63 -16.37 -7.78
N THR A 80 16.57 -15.58 -8.31
CA THR A 80 17.94 -15.50 -7.79
C THR A 80 18.14 -14.37 -6.78
N LEU A 81 17.09 -13.61 -6.43
CA LEU A 81 17.18 -12.50 -5.50
C LEU A 81 17.36 -13.02 -4.07
N ALA A 82 18.37 -12.51 -3.37
CA ALA A 82 18.51 -12.75 -1.94
C ALA A 82 17.59 -11.80 -1.18
N GLU A 83 16.99 -12.29 -0.10
CA GLU A 83 16.06 -11.52 0.74
C GLU A 83 16.67 -10.19 1.23
N LYS A 84 17.94 -10.20 1.63
CA LYS A 84 18.68 -9.01 2.08
C LYS A 84 18.83 -7.90 1.03
N ASP A 85 18.69 -8.24 -0.24
CA ASP A 85 18.82 -7.28 -1.35
C ASP A 85 17.48 -6.62 -1.69
N ILE A 86 16.39 -7.06 -1.06
CA ILE A 86 15.04 -6.55 -1.22
C ILE A 86 14.83 -5.37 -0.27
N VAL A 87 14.31 -4.28 -0.85
CA VAL A 87 13.83 -3.10 -0.13
C VAL A 87 12.35 -2.93 -0.40
N VAL A 88 11.55 -2.93 0.66
CA VAL A 88 10.12 -2.66 0.64
C VAL A 88 9.88 -1.22 1.09
N TRP A 89 9.12 -0.48 0.30
CA TRP A 89 8.67 0.87 0.56
C TRP A 89 7.20 0.82 0.94
N VAL A 90 6.82 1.45 2.06
CA VAL A 90 5.46 1.44 2.59
C VAL A 90 4.98 2.88 2.71
N ASP A 91 3.87 3.17 2.05
CA ASP A 91 3.04 4.34 2.28
C ASP A 91 1.71 3.79 2.85
N PRO A 92 1.50 3.92 4.17
CA PRO A 92 0.41 3.27 4.86
C PRO A 92 -0.96 3.89 4.55
N LEU A 93 -1.01 5.15 4.10
CA LEU A 93 -2.27 5.87 3.86
C LEU A 93 -2.14 7.09 2.91
N ASP A 94 -1.80 6.86 1.65
CA ASP A 94 -1.82 7.86 0.58
C ASP A 94 -3.23 8.43 0.36
N GLY A 95 -3.34 9.75 0.19
CA GLY A 95 -4.62 10.48 0.08
C GLY A 95 -5.21 10.94 1.43
N THR A 96 -4.37 11.13 2.46
CA THR A 96 -4.80 11.53 3.82
C THR A 96 -5.60 12.84 3.83
N ARG A 97 -5.29 13.78 2.92
CA ARG A 97 -6.05 15.06 2.79
C ARG A 97 -7.46 14.83 2.26
N GLU A 98 -7.62 13.93 1.30
CA GLU A 98 -8.89 13.55 0.69
C GLU A 98 -9.76 12.75 1.68
N TYR A 99 -9.14 11.92 2.54
CA TYR A 99 -9.80 11.21 3.64
C TYR A 99 -10.51 12.17 4.60
N THR A 100 -9.83 13.24 5.06
CA THR A 100 -10.42 14.23 5.99
C THR A 100 -11.56 15.07 5.37
N GLN A 101 -11.66 15.06 4.03
CA GLN A 101 -12.69 15.74 3.24
C GLN A 101 -13.86 14.80 2.84
N GLY A 102 -13.77 13.50 3.15
CA GLY A 102 -14.82 12.52 2.86
C GLY A 102 -14.75 11.89 1.47
N PHE A 103 -13.67 12.11 0.71
CA PHE A 103 -13.40 11.45 -0.57
C PHE A 103 -12.68 10.11 -0.32
N LEU A 104 -13.41 9.16 0.25
CA LEU A 104 -12.87 7.90 0.76
C LEU A 104 -12.23 7.02 -0.34
N ASP A 105 -12.69 7.15 -1.58
CA ASP A 105 -12.19 6.41 -2.76
C ASP A 105 -10.77 6.81 -3.20
N HIS A 106 -10.23 7.90 -2.66
CA HIS A 106 -8.86 8.34 -2.92
C HIS A 106 -7.84 7.73 -1.96
N VAL A 107 -8.29 7.09 -0.88
CA VAL A 107 -7.38 6.47 0.10
C VAL A 107 -6.79 5.21 -0.49
N THR A 108 -5.46 5.15 -0.50
CA THR A 108 -4.70 3.97 -0.90
C THR A 108 -3.66 3.60 0.14
N VAL A 109 -3.39 2.30 0.25
CA VAL A 109 -2.16 1.79 0.87
C VAL A 109 -1.24 1.38 -0.26
N LEU A 110 0.00 1.88 -0.27
CA LEU A 110 0.98 1.58 -1.31
C LEU A 110 2.14 0.78 -0.72
N ILE A 111 2.45 -0.35 -1.34
CA ILE A 111 3.64 -1.14 -1.00
C ILE A 111 4.45 -1.33 -2.28
N GLY A 112 5.65 -0.76 -2.33
CA GLY A 112 6.61 -0.91 -3.42
C GLY A 112 7.72 -1.89 -3.06
N ILE A 113 8.09 -2.78 -3.98
CA ILE A 113 9.17 -3.75 -3.78
C ILE A 113 10.26 -3.50 -4.82
N SER A 114 11.49 -3.35 -4.35
CA SER A 114 12.65 -3.04 -5.18
C SER A 114 13.86 -3.88 -4.79
N ALA A 115 14.77 -4.12 -5.74
CA ALA A 115 16.09 -4.66 -5.45
C ALA A 115 17.11 -4.02 -6.39
N HIS A 116 18.34 -3.82 -5.90
CA HIS A 116 19.44 -3.23 -6.68
C HIS A 116 19.06 -1.91 -7.41
N GLY A 117 18.26 -1.07 -6.74
CA GLY A 117 17.82 0.22 -7.28
C GLY A 117 16.75 0.16 -8.37
N LYS A 118 16.12 -1.00 -8.61
CA LYS A 118 15.04 -1.17 -9.59
C LYS A 118 13.75 -1.60 -8.91
N ALA A 119 12.64 -0.98 -9.28
CA ALA A 119 11.31 -1.42 -8.87
C ALA A 119 10.97 -2.75 -9.56
N LEU A 120 10.54 -3.74 -8.78
CA LEU A 120 10.29 -5.11 -9.23
C LEU A 120 8.81 -5.49 -9.10
N ALA A 121 8.15 -5.02 -8.06
CA ALA A 121 6.74 -5.31 -7.81
C ALA A 121 6.08 -4.19 -7.00
N GLY A 122 4.75 -4.20 -6.97
CA GLY A 122 3.99 -3.28 -6.15
C GLY A 122 2.60 -3.79 -5.85
N VAL A 123 2.04 -3.34 -4.73
CA VAL A 123 0.67 -3.59 -4.29
C VAL A 123 0.02 -2.24 -3.99
N ILE A 124 -1.21 -2.08 -4.48
CA ILE A 124 -2.07 -0.92 -4.20
C ILE A 124 -3.35 -1.47 -3.61
N HIS A 125 -3.62 -1.18 -2.35
CA HIS A 125 -4.89 -1.51 -1.71
C HIS A 125 -5.78 -0.28 -1.61
N GLN A 126 -7.03 -0.41 -2.05
CA GLN A 126 -8.05 0.63 -1.96
C GLN A 126 -9.16 0.15 -1.02
N PRO A 127 -9.10 0.47 0.28
CA PRO A 127 -10.04 -0.06 1.27
C PRO A 127 -11.49 0.35 1.00
N PHE A 128 -11.70 1.56 0.47
CA PHE A 128 -13.04 2.11 0.21
C PHE A 128 -13.48 2.00 -1.25
N TYR A 129 -12.82 1.18 -2.07
CA TYR A 129 -13.33 0.91 -3.42
C TYR A 129 -14.80 0.44 -3.35
N ASN A 130 -15.65 0.98 -4.21
CA ASN A 130 -17.10 0.71 -4.28
C ASN A 130 -17.92 1.06 -3.01
N TYR A 131 -17.41 1.87 -2.07
CA TYR A 131 -18.15 2.21 -0.83
C TYR A 131 -19.53 2.85 -1.04
N GLN A 132 -19.77 3.48 -2.19
CA GLN A 132 -21.06 4.07 -2.55
C GLN A 132 -22.05 3.08 -3.19
N ASN A 133 -21.58 1.89 -3.57
CA ASN A 133 -22.44 0.87 -4.18
C ASN A 133 -23.35 0.25 -3.10
N LYS A 134 -24.65 0.48 -3.22
CA LYS A 134 -25.67 0.01 -2.27
C LYS A 134 -26.26 -1.35 -2.65
N GLU A 135 -25.77 -1.97 -3.73
CA GLU A 135 -26.20 -3.31 -4.13
C GLU A 135 -25.73 -4.34 -3.10
N SER A 136 -26.64 -5.22 -2.70
CA SER A 136 -26.34 -6.29 -1.76
C SER A 136 -25.31 -7.24 -2.38
N GLY A 137 -24.14 -7.38 -1.73
CA GLY A 137 -23.04 -8.22 -2.20
C GLY A 137 -22.06 -7.50 -3.14
N ALA A 138 -22.16 -6.18 -3.31
CA ALA A 138 -21.13 -5.42 -4.00
C ALA A 138 -19.77 -5.62 -3.31
N GLN A 139 -18.73 -5.90 -4.10
CA GLN A 139 -17.37 -6.00 -3.59
C GLN A 139 -16.95 -4.63 -3.05
N LEU A 140 -16.67 -4.58 -1.74
CA LEU A 140 -16.04 -3.44 -1.07
C LEU A 140 -14.55 -3.69 -0.96
N GLY A 141 -13.77 -2.66 -1.23
CA GLY A 141 -12.32 -2.75 -1.25
C GLY A 141 -11.79 -3.50 -2.46
N ARG A 142 -10.55 -3.20 -2.86
CA ARG A 142 -9.81 -3.98 -3.85
C ARG A 142 -8.32 -3.92 -3.60
N THR A 143 -7.61 -4.94 -4.05
CA THR A 143 -6.15 -4.98 -4.04
C THR A 143 -5.67 -5.20 -5.46
N ILE A 144 -4.89 -4.27 -5.97
CA ILE A 144 -4.22 -4.34 -7.27
C ILE A 144 -2.76 -4.68 -7.01
N TRP A 145 -2.17 -5.51 -7.87
CA TRP A 145 -0.77 -5.87 -7.79
C TRP A 145 -0.12 -5.86 -9.17
N GLY A 146 1.19 -5.67 -9.19
CA GLY A 146 2.02 -5.81 -10.37
C GLY A 146 3.36 -6.41 -10.01
N ILE A 147 3.84 -7.34 -10.83
CA ILE A 147 5.14 -8.00 -10.67
C ILE A 147 5.83 -7.99 -12.04
N GLN A 148 7.07 -7.52 -12.07
CA GLN A 148 7.90 -7.47 -13.26
C GLN A 148 8.00 -8.87 -13.89
N ASP A 149 7.84 -8.94 -15.21
CA ASP A 149 7.87 -10.16 -16.01
C ASP A 149 6.78 -11.21 -15.68
N LEU A 150 5.85 -10.91 -14.75
CA LEU A 150 4.70 -11.77 -14.45
C LEU A 150 3.37 -11.13 -14.87
N GLY A 151 3.25 -9.81 -14.72
CA GLY A 151 2.07 -9.04 -15.12
C GLY A 151 1.40 -8.31 -13.96
N VAL A 152 0.12 -7.99 -14.14
CA VAL A 152 -0.71 -7.24 -13.18
C VAL A 152 -2.03 -7.95 -12.93
N GLY A 153 -2.63 -7.71 -11.78
CA GLY A 153 -3.92 -8.30 -11.42
C GLY A 153 -4.67 -7.51 -10.35
N GLY A 154 -5.81 -8.03 -9.92
CA GLY A 154 -6.64 -7.39 -8.90
C GLY A 154 -7.60 -6.32 -9.41
N TYR A 155 -7.78 -6.23 -10.74
CA TYR A 155 -8.76 -5.36 -11.37
C TYR A 155 -9.30 -6.00 -12.66
N THR A 156 -10.46 -5.54 -13.11
CA THR A 156 -11.01 -5.87 -14.42
C THR A 156 -10.54 -4.83 -15.44
N PRO A 157 -9.74 -5.21 -16.46
CA PRO A 157 -9.33 -4.28 -17.49
C PRO A 157 -10.52 -3.79 -18.29
N ASN A 158 -10.68 -2.46 -18.38
CA ASN A 158 -11.59 -1.86 -19.35
C ASN A 158 -10.80 -1.52 -20.62
N PRO A 159 -11.10 -2.18 -21.76
CA PRO A 159 -10.39 -1.88 -22.99
C PRO A 159 -10.65 -0.42 -23.41
N PRO A 160 -9.65 0.23 -24.04
CA PRO A 160 -9.87 1.57 -24.60
C PRO A 160 -11.06 1.52 -25.58
N PRO A 161 -11.92 2.55 -25.63
CA PRO A 161 -13.00 2.61 -26.60
C PRO A 161 -12.44 2.45 -28.02
N ALA A 162 -12.99 1.52 -28.80
CA ALA A 162 -12.61 1.35 -30.20
C ALA A 162 -12.80 2.70 -30.92
N ASN A 163 -11.74 3.21 -31.53
CA ASN A 163 -11.64 4.52 -32.22
C ASN A 163 -11.30 5.75 -31.34
N LYS A 164 -10.83 5.59 -30.10
CA LYS A 164 -10.25 6.70 -29.33
C LYS A 164 -8.76 6.49 -29.10
N ARG A 165 -7.97 7.58 -29.18
CA ARG A 165 -6.61 7.60 -28.65
C ARG A 165 -6.69 8.01 -27.19
N ILE A 166 -6.11 7.21 -26.30
CA ILE A 166 -5.86 7.63 -24.92
C ILE A 166 -4.52 8.37 -24.90
N ILE A 167 -4.54 9.63 -24.47
CA ILE A 167 -3.35 10.43 -24.23
C ILE A 167 -3.29 10.62 -22.72
N THR A 168 -2.29 10.02 -22.08
CA THR A 168 -2.00 10.24 -20.66
C THR A 168 -0.96 11.34 -20.56
N THR A 169 -1.29 12.45 -19.91
CA THR A 169 -0.35 13.52 -19.60
C THR A 169 -0.19 13.58 -18.09
N THR A 170 1.05 13.49 -17.59
CA THR A 170 1.35 13.77 -16.19
C THR A 170 1.59 15.27 -16.01
N ARG A 171 0.98 15.88 -15.00
CA ARG A 171 1.39 17.21 -14.52
C ARG A 171 2.27 17.02 -13.31
N TYR A 172 3.47 17.59 -13.35
CA TYR A 172 4.28 17.85 -12.17
C TYR A 172 4.05 19.30 -11.80
N GLU A 173 3.46 19.55 -10.63
CA GLU A 173 3.52 20.87 -10.00
C GLU A 173 4.79 20.90 -9.16
N SER A 174 5.71 21.80 -9.55
CA SER A 174 6.98 22.07 -8.88
C SER A 174 6.84 23.06 -7.74
#